data_AF-A0A1V6U2X8-F1
#
_entry.id   AF-A0A1V6U2X8-F1
#
_cell.length_a   1.000
_cell.length_b   1.000
_cell.length_c   1.000
_cell.angle_alpha   90.00
_cell.angle_beta   90.00
_cell.angle_gamma   90.00
#
_symmetry.space_group_name_H-M   'P 1'
#
loop_
_entity.id
_entity.type
_entity.pdbx_description
1 polymer ?
#
loop_
_entity_poly.entity_id
_entity_poly.type
_entity_poly.pdbx_seq_one_letter_code
_entity_poly.pdbx_strand_id
1 'polypeptide(L)'
;MARSLPLETLQEIFSYQSGHLASCACVCRQWQVAAERFTFADLHISSADLEDFRQMFPVSNSAGRRFHLRSVHFKVVIPKYSIAARGQYENQDDRDSNNNAFTRAITSLFEILSSWPEYDRYMLLQIYVRSPSDWQAEPDWTIRRARFERGRAFPEEELLQRRYQDSYLQLMGKIALPDVKCITSLDVMGCENFRNIAPEAVSEMVVHLPRLQTVTATLRDKARNGTEMGDSLGDFPRVAAHWPSSLRHLRLRYEPRQRYGEDYSPHSPPGPNSRSLALHQMTQQLESVDLTETTIGPDLFWSVDANNITPFWPNLIKLTIMYSNNSASRDHSADLTDEQLRTALKGKDLDELSLAAGRAAQYMPRLQSMEMDISLPSVPTAHYYFIYIATLGKVTWAVTSQFSVSKKAQQTWGVAAKRHGNSLPSVEVCDMDTYSSDSTDDQQSPFNRLMSRDLDELGLAAGRATQYMHRLNSMNIVVGVPSAPTSHDYFSYNANFDTAS
;
A
#
# COMPACT_ATOMS: atom_id res chain seq x y z
N MET A 1 45.53 -30.73 6.31
CA MET A 1 44.78 -29.48 6.07
C MET A 1 43.37 -29.87 5.66
N ALA A 2 42.35 -29.57 6.46
CA ALA A 2 40.97 -29.85 6.08
C ALA A 2 40.64 -29.05 4.81
N ARG A 3 40.11 -29.72 3.78
CA ARG A 3 39.65 -29.05 2.56
C ARG A 3 38.47 -28.16 2.96
N SER A 4 38.60 -26.84 2.81
CA SER A 4 37.46 -25.95 3.00
C SER A 4 36.41 -26.28 1.93
N LEU A 5 35.14 -26.25 2.32
CA LEU A 5 34.03 -26.41 1.38
C LEU A 5 34.15 -25.33 0.29
N PRO A 6 33.79 -25.63 -0.98
CA PRO A 6 33.71 -24.62 -2.04
C PRO A 6 32.79 -23.45 -1.65
N LEU A 7 33.02 -22.27 -2.25
CA LEU A 7 32.25 -21.07 -1.93
C LEU A 7 30.77 -21.25 -2.23
N GLU A 8 30.47 -21.96 -3.32
CA GLU A 8 29.12 -22.27 -3.79
C GLU A 8 28.40 -23.15 -2.78
N THR A 9 29.07 -24.18 -2.24
CA THR A 9 28.52 -25.06 -1.21
C THR A 9 28.25 -24.31 0.09
N LEU A 10 29.14 -23.39 0.49
CA LEU A 10 28.91 -22.54 1.67
C LEU A 10 27.72 -21.59 1.46
N GLN A 11 27.58 -21.02 0.26
CA GLN A 11 26.45 -20.17 -0.08
C GLN A 11 25.13 -20.94 -0.08
N GLU A 12 25.12 -22.17 -0.59
CA GLU A 12 23.95 -23.05 -0.56
C GLU A 12 23.57 -23.40 0.88
N ILE A 13 24.52 -23.82 1.72
CA ILE A 13 24.28 -24.10 3.14
C ILE A 13 23.70 -22.88 3.86
N PHE A 14 24.32 -21.71 3.69
CA PHE A 14 23.86 -20.48 4.34
C PHE A 14 22.50 -20.00 3.81
N SER A 15 22.10 -20.38 2.60
CA SER A 15 20.77 -20.06 2.08
C SER A 15 19.64 -20.75 2.85
N TYR A 16 19.92 -21.90 3.48
CA TYR A 16 18.96 -22.64 4.32
C TYR A 16 18.98 -22.21 5.78
N GLN A 17 19.93 -21.37 6.19
CA GLN A 17 20.10 -20.99 7.59
C GLN A 17 19.53 -19.60 7.87
N SER A 18 18.41 -19.56 8.60
CA SER A 18 17.82 -18.32 9.09
C SER A 18 18.44 -17.91 10.44
N GLY A 19 19.12 -16.77 10.45
CA GLY A 19 19.75 -16.19 11.64
C GLY A 19 21.14 -16.78 11.96
N HIS A 20 21.98 -15.96 12.61
CA HIS A 20 23.36 -16.26 13.07
C HIS A 20 24.49 -16.29 12.02
N LEU A 21 24.25 -15.94 10.75
CA LEU A 21 25.32 -15.89 9.73
C LEU A 21 26.44 -14.88 10.04
N ALA A 22 26.18 -13.88 10.90
CA ALA A 22 27.19 -12.91 11.29
C ALA A 22 28.39 -13.54 12.00
N SER A 23 28.19 -14.58 12.82
CA SER A 23 29.31 -15.26 13.49
C SER A 23 30.14 -16.09 12.51
N CYS A 24 29.50 -16.65 11.47
CA CYS A 24 30.17 -17.36 10.38
C CYS A 24 31.15 -16.45 9.62
N ALA A 25 30.88 -15.14 9.58
CA ALA A 25 31.75 -14.19 8.92
C ALA A 25 33.13 -14.03 9.58
N CYS A 26 33.26 -14.42 10.85
CA CYS A 26 34.51 -14.34 11.60
C CYS A 26 35.40 -15.59 11.46
N VAL A 27 34.90 -16.68 10.85
CA VAL A 27 35.61 -17.98 10.81
C VAL A 27 36.81 -17.93 9.88
N CYS A 28 36.61 -17.52 8.63
CA CYS A 28 37.67 -17.32 7.63
C CYS A 28 37.18 -16.44 6.48
N ARG A 29 38.08 -15.97 5.61
CA ARG A 29 37.74 -15.07 4.50
C ARG A 29 36.69 -15.65 3.54
N GLN A 30 36.72 -16.96 3.28
CA GLN A 30 35.76 -17.61 2.39
C GLN A 30 34.36 -17.66 3.00
N TRP A 31 34.27 -17.98 4.30
CA TRP A 31 33.03 -17.95 5.05
C TRP A 31 32.49 -16.53 5.19
N GLN A 32 33.38 -15.55 5.40
CA GLN A 32 33.04 -14.13 5.37
C GLN A 32 32.34 -13.76 4.07
N VAL A 33 32.93 -14.04 2.91
CA VAL A 33 32.33 -13.71 1.61
C VAL A 33 30.97 -14.42 1.42
N ALA A 34 30.86 -15.69 1.82
CA ALA A 34 29.62 -16.45 1.73
C ALA A 34 28.52 -15.88 2.66
N ALA A 35 28.85 -15.58 3.91
CA ALA A 35 27.91 -15.09 4.91
C ALA A 35 27.52 -13.63 4.65
N GLU A 36 28.48 -12.76 4.33
CA GLU A 36 28.27 -11.34 4.04
C GLU A 36 27.29 -11.13 2.88
N ARG A 37 27.24 -12.06 1.91
CA ARG A 37 26.25 -12.06 0.83
C ARG A 37 24.81 -12.06 1.33
N PHE A 38 24.53 -12.75 2.43
CA PHE A 38 23.18 -12.85 3.00
C PHE A 38 22.97 -11.81 4.10
N THR A 39 23.95 -11.59 4.98
CA THR A 39 23.81 -10.63 6.08
C THR A 39 23.71 -9.18 5.61
N PHE A 40 24.30 -8.85 4.46
CA PHE A 40 24.20 -7.52 3.85
C PHE A 40 23.18 -7.44 2.73
N ALA A 41 22.42 -8.51 2.43
CA ALA A 41 21.39 -8.44 1.39
C ALA A 41 20.24 -7.52 1.80
N ASP A 42 19.80 -7.64 3.05
CA ASP A 42 18.64 -6.93 3.59
C ASP A 42 19.02 -6.27 4.92
N LEU A 43 19.04 -4.93 4.94
CA LEU A 43 19.46 -4.17 6.12
C LEU A 43 18.30 -3.43 6.75
N HIS A 44 18.15 -3.60 8.06
CA HIS A 44 17.23 -2.83 8.87
C HIS A 44 18.03 -1.82 9.68
N ILE A 45 17.85 -0.53 9.38
CA ILE A 45 18.54 0.56 10.04
C ILE A 45 17.53 1.60 10.51
N SER A 46 17.85 2.30 11.59
CA SER A 46 17.08 3.43 12.06
C SER A 46 17.83 4.74 11.88
N SER A 47 17.14 5.87 12.06
CA SER A 47 17.78 7.19 12.07
C SER A 47 18.87 7.34 13.16
N ALA A 48 18.88 6.49 14.19
CA ALA A 48 19.94 6.45 15.19
C ALA A 48 21.21 5.73 14.70
N ASP A 49 21.09 4.82 13.72
CA ASP A 49 22.17 3.95 13.25
C ASP A 49 22.88 4.52 12.00
N LEU A 50 22.55 5.74 11.59
CA LEU A 50 23.03 6.31 10.32
C LEU A 50 24.54 6.51 10.27
N GLU A 51 25.17 6.83 11.40
CA GLU A 51 26.64 6.99 11.45
C GLU A 51 27.34 5.63 11.37
N ASP A 52 26.85 4.62 12.07
CA ASP A 52 27.34 3.24 11.95
C ASP A 52 27.14 2.73 10.53
N PHE A 53 25.98 3.01 9.92
CA PHE A 53 25.69 2.68 8.53
C PHE A 53 26.69 3.35 7.57
N ARG A 54 27.03 4.62 7.78
CA ARG A 54 28.07 5.33 7.02
C ARG A 54 29.44 4.67 7.18
N GLN A 55 29.79 4.25 8.38
CA GLN A 55 31.08 3.62 8.70
C GLN A 55 31.18 2.15 8.26
N MET A 56 30.07 1.43 8.13
CA MET A 56 30.04 0.06 7.62
C MET A 56 30.24 -0.01 6.11
N PHE A 57 29.87 1.06 5.40
CA PHE A 57 29.98 1.16 3.94
C PHE A 57 30.86 2.35 3.51
N PRO A 58 32.16 2.42 3.87
CA PRO A 58 33.07 3.46 3.39
C PRO A 58 33.31 3.36 1.88
N VAL A 59 33.47 4.54 1.26
CA VAL A 59 33.66 4.67 -0.21
C VAL A 59 34.93 3.97 -0.70
N SER A 60 35.96 3.90 0.13
CA SER A 60 37.30 3.42 -0.24
C SER A 60 37.49 1.90 -0.21
N ASN A 61 36.71 1.12 0.56
CA ASN A 61 37.01 -0.30 0.81
C ASN A 61 35.79 -1.25 0.79
N SER A 62 34.56 -0.76 0.56
CA SER A 62 33.34 -1.55 0.72
C SER A 62 32.61 -1.91 -0.57
N ALA A 63 33.27 -1.87 -1.72
CA ALA A 63 32.67 -2.26 -3.01
C ALA A 63 32.03 -3.66 -2.93
N GLY A 64 32.67 -4.61 -2.23
CA GLY A 64 32.13 -5.96 -2.03
C GLY A 64 30.87 -6.02 -1.18
N ARG A 65 30.81 -5.31 -0.04
CA ARG A 65 29.64 -5.34 0.86
C ARG A 65 28.44 -4.61 0.28
N ARG A 66 28.66 -3.44 -0.33
CA ARG A 66 27.62 -2.68 -1.04
C ARG A 66 27.03 -3.50 -2.19
N PHE A 67 27.87 -4.29 -2.86
CA PHE A 67 27.42 -5.20 -3.91
C PHE A 67 26.50 -6.31 -3.41
N HIS A 68 26.44 -6.62 -2.11
CA HIS A 68 25.48 -7.61 -1.63
C HIS A 68 24.09 -7.02 -1.36
N LEU A 69 24.02 -5.70 -1.13
CA LEU A 69 22.82 -5.00 -0.69
C LEU A 69 21.71 -4.94 -1.74
N ARG A 70 20.53 -5.41 -1.36
CA ARG A 70 19.32 -5.48 -2.19
C ARG A 70 18.18 -4.68 -1.59
N SER A 71 18.11 -4.59 -0.27
CA SER A 71 17.10 -3.79 0.41
C SER A 71 17.66 -3.05 1.62
N VAL A 72 17.16 -1.83 1.82
CA VAL A 72 17.37 -1.02 3.02
C VAL A 72 16.00 -0.68 3.58
N HIS A 73 15.72 -1.18 4.77
CA HIS A 73 14.53 -0.87 5.56
C HIS A 73 14.90 0.22 6.56
N PHE A 74 14.53 1.45 6.25
CA PHE A 74 14.86 2.63 7.03
C PHE A 74 13.72 3.07 7.94
N LYS A 75 13.95 2.93 9.25
CA LYS A 75 13.06 3.43 10.31
C LYS A 75 13.44 4.84 10.70
N VAL A 76 12.61 5.80 10.37
CA VAL A 76 12.75 7.14 10.94
C VAL A 76 12.20 7.15 12.36
N VAL A 77 13.05 7.48 13.34
CA VAL A 77 12.67 7.63 14.74
C VAL A 77 12.37 9.11 15.01
N ILE A 78 11.11 9.41 15.29
CA ILE A 78 10.67 10.75 15.71
C ILE A 78 10.63 10.85 17.25
N PRO A 79 10.57 12.06 17.83
CA PRO A 79 10.60 12.28 19.27
C PRO A 79 9.57 11.48 20.07
N LYS A 80 9.92 11.17 21.31
CA LYS A 80 9.02 10.58 22.31
C LYS A 80 8.04 11.65 22.80
N TYR A 81 6.80 11.26 23.02
CA TYR A 81 5.81 12.06 23.75
C TYR A 81 5.48 11.42 25.11
N SER A 82 5.02 12.22 26.06
CA SER A 82 4.76 11.80 27.44
C SER A 82 3.48 10.95 27.57
N ILE A 83 3.30 10.28 28.70
CA ILE A 83 2.06 9.55 29.01
C ILE A 83 0.86 10.50 29.03
N ALA A 84 1.00 11.69 29.60
CA ALA A 84 -0.06 12.70 29.65
C ALA A 84 -0.50 13.17 28.25
N ALA A 85 0.40 13.16 27.27
CA ALA A 85 0.09 13.53 25.89
C ALA A 85 -0.67 12.43 25.11
N ARG A 86 -0.85 11.23 25.66
CA ARG A 86 -1.53 10.11 24.96
C ARG A 86 -3.01 10.38 24.67
N GLY A 87 -3.67 11.17 25.52
CA GLY A 87 -5.07 11.60 25.34
C GLY A 87 -5.22 12.88 24.51
N GLN A 88 -4.11 13.44 24.01
CA GLN A 88 -4.12 14.71 23.28
C GLN A 88 -3.77 14.48 21.82
N TYR A 89 -4.40 15.23 20.91
CA TYR A 89 -3.94 15.31 19.53
C TYR A 89 -2.61 16.05 19.45
N GLU A 90 -1.82 15.77 18.42
CA GLU A 90 -0.58 16.51 18.19
C GLU A 90 -0.86 17.99 17.90
N ASN A 91 -0.20 18.86 18.66
CA ASN A 91 -0.23 20.30 18.45
C ASN A 91 0.84 20.73 17.40
N GLN A 92 0.98 22.04 17.17
CA GLN A 92 1.94 22.53 16.19
C GLN A 92 3.40 22.24 16.59
N ASP A 93 3.74 22.36 17.87
CA ASP A 93 5.11 22.08 18.35
C ASP A 93 5.48 20.60 18.16
N ASP A 94 4.53 19.68 18.44
CA ASP A 94 4.69 18.25 18.17
C ASP A 94 4.97 18.03 16.68
N ARG A 95 4.18 18.65 15.80
CA ARG A 95 4.32 18.53 14.33
C ARG A 95 5.66 19.07 13.85
N ASP A 96 6.07 20.24 14.31
CA ASP A 96 7.34 20.87 13.91
C ASP A 96 8.53 20.03 14.37
N SER A 97 8.50 19.55 15.61
CA SER A 97 9.55 18.67 16.15
C SER A 97 9.64 17.35 15.38
N ASN A 98 8.49 16.73 15.07
CA ASN A 98 8.41 15.51 14.26
C ASN A 98 8.90 15.74 12.84
N ASN A 99 8.48 16.82 12.18
CA ASN A 99 8.90 17.19 10.83
C ASN A 99 10.40 17.47 10.76
N ASN A 100 10.97 18.14 11.77
CA ASN A 100 12.40 18.40 11.86
C ASN A 100 13.21 17.11 12.03
N ALA A 101 12.74 16.16 12.85
CA ALA A 101 13.39 14.85 12.99
C ALA A 101 13.30 14.04 11.69
N PHE A 102 12.12 14.02 11.05
CA PHE A 102 11.90 13.36 9.77
C PHE A 102 12.81 13.89 8.67
N THR A 103 12.82 15.21 8.53
CA THR A 103 13.64 15.96 7.58
C THR A 103 15.12 15.64 7.71
N ARG A 104 15.69 15.72 8.93
CA ARG A 104 17.10 15.40 9.17
C ARG A 104 17.44 13.95 8.83
N ALA A 105 16.55 13.02 9.17
CA ALA A 105 16.76 11.60 8.92
C ALA A 105 16.79 11.28 7.41
N ILE A 106 15.83 11.81 6.64
CA ILE A 106 15.77 11.63 5.19
C ILE A 106 16.97 12.29 4.51
N THR A 107 17.31 13.53 4.87
CA THR A 107 18.45 14.25 4.30
C THR A 107 19.76 13.49 4.53
N SER A 108 20.01 13.06 5.78
CA SER A 108 21.23 12.33 6.13
C SER A 108 21.33 10.98 5.41
N LEU A 109 20.21 10.27 5.24
CA LEU A 109 20.19 9.03 4.47
C LEU A 109 20.52 9.28 3.00
N PHE A 110 19.89 10.27 2.37
CA PHE A 110 20.12 10.60 0.96
C PHE A 110 21.56 11.04 0.73
N GLU A 111 22.16 11.81 1.64
CA GLU A 111 23.60 12.13 1.61
C GLU A 111 24.48 10.87 1.60
N ILE A 112 24.21 9.91 2.49
CA ILE A 112 24.97 8.65 2.53
C ILE A 112 24.82 7.88 1.22
N LEU A 113 23.58 7.69 0.75
CA LEU A 113 23.30 6.90 -0.45
C LEU A 113 23.77 7.59 -1.74
N SER A 114 23.79 8.93 -1.79
CA SER A 114 24.28 9.69 -2.95
C SER A 114 25.76 9.47 -3.22
N SER A 115 26.54 9.14 -2.18
CA SER A 115 27.97 8.82 -2.31
C SER A 115 28.24 7.43 -2.90
N TRP A 116 27.20 6.62 -3.10
CA TRP A 116 27.35 5.27 -3.60
C TRP A 116 27.39 5.25 -5.12
N PRO A 117 28.23 4.39 -5.72
CA PRO A 117 28.31 4.31 -7.17
C PRO A 117 27.00 3.78 -7.73
N GLU A 118 26.79 4.08 -9.00
CA GLU A 118 25.68 3.54 -9.76
C GLU A 118 25.91 2.04 -10.01
N TYR A 119 24.97 1.21 -9.56
CA TYR A 119 24.98 -0.23 -9.83
C TYR A 119 23.82 -0.59 -10.74
N ASP A 120 24.06 -1.41 -11.76
CA ASP A 120 22.99 -1.90 -12.62
C ASP A 120 22.27 -3.10 -11.98
N ARG A 121 21.56 -2.84 -10.89
CA ARG A 121 20.86 -3.87 -10.12
C ARG A 121 19.62 -3.31 -9.44
N TYR A 122 18.74 -4.21 -9.07
CA TYR A 122 17.63 -3.91 -8.19
C TYR A 122 18.12 -3.54 -6.78
N MET A 123 17.58 -2.45 -6.26
CA MET A 123 17.82 -1.97 -4.90
C MET A 123 16.54 -1.31 -4.37
N LEU A 124 16.01 -1.86 -3.29
CA LEU A 124 14.82 -1.38 -2.58
C LEU A 124 15.22 -0.45 -1.43
N LEU A 125 14.58 0.71 -1.37
CA LEU A 125 14.54 1.54 -0.17
C LEU A 125 13.11 1.51 0.38
N GLN A 126 12.94 0.96 1.58
CA GLN A 126 11.68 1.01 2.32
C GLN A 126 11.79 2.03 3.44
N ILE A 127 10.81 2.93 3.56
CA ILE A 127 10.78 4.02 4.54
C ILE A 127 9.51 3.92 5.37
N TYR A 128 9.66 3.95 6.69
CA TYR A 128 8.55 4.05 7.62
C TYR A 128 8.95 4.88 8.85
N VAL A 129 7.97 5.48 9.51
CA VAL A 129 8.22 6.37 10.64
C VAL A 129 7.48 5.91 11.89
N ARG A 130 8.15 6.02 13.04
CA ARG A 130 7.60 5.64 14.34
C ARG A 130 8.18 6.49 15.47
N SER A 131 7.33 6.92 16.41
CA SER A 131 7.76 7.41 17.71
C SER A 131 7.97 6.23 18.65
N PRO A 132 9.01 6.22 19.51
CA PRO A 132 9.13 5.19 20.54
C PRO A 132 7.95 5.18 21.54
N SER A 133 7.17 6.26 21.62
CA SER A 133 5.97 6.34 22.44
C SER A 133 4.71 5.81 21.75
N ASP A 134 4.77 5.48 20.45
CA ASP A 134 3.65 4.88 19.72
C ASP A 134 3.33 3.50 20.30
N TRP A 135 2.04 3.16 20.40
CA TRP A 135 1.64 1.89 21.03
C TRP A 135 2.19 0.66 20.30
N GLN A 136 2.30 0.72 18.96
CA GLN A 136 2.91 -0.36 18.19
C GLN A 136 4.43 -0.48 18.43
N ALA A 137 5.09 0.57 18.93
CA ALA A 137 6.53 0.56 19.22
C ALA A 137 6.87 -0.25 20.48
N GLU A 138 5.90 -0.51 21.34
CA GLU A 138 6.08 -1.28 22.58
C GLU A 138 6.46 -2.73 22.24
N PRO A 139 7.68 -3.21 22.53
CA PRO A 139 8.09 -4.58 22.21
C PRO A 139 7.30 -5.65 22.96
N ASP A 140 6.86 -5.37 24.19
CA ASP A 140 6.11 -6.34 24.99
C ASP A 140 4.66 -6.46 24.49
N TRP A 141 4.30 -7.66 24.04
CA TRP A 141 2.95 -7.94 23.53
C TRP A 141 1.85 -7.70 24.57
N THR A 142 2.09 -8.06 25.83
CA THR A 142 1.13 -7.92 26.93
C THR A 142 0.87 -6.45 27.22
N ILE A 143 1.92 -5.65 27.29
CA ILE A 143 1.81 -4.19 27.50
C ILE A 143 1.11 -3.53 26.31
N ARG A 144 1.51 -3.90 25.08
CA ARG A 144 0.90 -3.39 23.85
C ARG A 144 -0.60 -3.68 23.81
N ARG A 145 -1.00 -4.92 24.13
CA ARG A 145 -2.40 -5.35 24.15
C ARG A 145 -3.20 -4.62 25.22
N ALA A 146 -2.68 -4.54 26.45
CA ALA A 146 -3.34 -3.82 27.54
C ALA A 146 -3.56 -2.33 27.19
N ARG A 147 -2.59 -1.70 26.53
CA ARG A 147 -2.72 -0.32 26.04
C ARG A 147 -3.79 -0.19 24.96
N PHE A 148 -3.84 -1.13 24.02
CA PHE A 148 -4.88 -1.17 22.99
C PHE A 148 -6.28 -1.33 23.59
N GLU A 149 -6.44 -2.22 24.57
CA GLU A 149 -7.70 -2.42 25.31
C GLU A 149 -8.09 -1.16 26.09
N ARG A 150 -7.13 -0.48 26.73
CA ARG A 150 -7.35 0.82 27.39
C ARG A 150 -7.84 1.89 26.41
N GLY A 151 -7.26 1.97 25.21
CA GLY A 151 -7.70 2.93 24.18
C GLY A 151 -9.13 2.70 23.69
N ARG A 152 -9.65 1.46 23.80
CA ARG A 152 -11.07 1.17 23.56
C ARG A 152 -11.96 1.57 24.75
N ALA A 153 -11.52 1.28 25.98
CA ALA A 153 -12.29 1.56 27.19
C ALA A 153 -12.34 3.06 27.54
N PHE A 154 -11.24 3.77 27.31
CA PHE A 154 -11.06 5.18 27.69
C PHE A 154 -10.51 5.98 26.50
N PRO A 155 -11.32 6.20 25.46
CA PRO A 155 -10.86 6.78 24.20
C PRO A 155 -10.33 8.22 24.33
N GLU A 156 -10.74 8.96 25.36
CA GLU A 156 -10.27 10.32 25.62
C GLU A 156 -8.90 10.35 26.33
N GLU A 157 -8.54 9.29 27.05
CA GLU A 157 -7.26 9.19 27.77
C GLU A 157 -6.14 8.56 26.92
N GLU A 158 -6.50 7.68 25.98
CA GLU A 158 -5.57 6.97 25.12
C GLU A 158 -6.09 6.98 23.67
N LEU A 159 -5.66 8.00 22.93
CA LEU A 159 -6.04 8.18 21.53
C LEU A 159 -5.42 7.13 20.61
N LEU A 160 -4.31 6.48 21.03
CA LEU A 160 -3.51 5.59 20.19
C LEU A 160 -3.11 6.29 18.88
N GLN A 161 -3.38 5.69 17.73
CA GLN A 161 -3.12 6.26 16.41
C GLN A 161 -3.94 7.52 16.11
N ARG A 162 -5.06 7.76 16.82
CA ARG A 162 -5.88 8.97 16.61
C ARG A 162 -5.11 10.23 16.93
N ARG A 163 -4.15 10.18 17.87
CA ARG A 163 -3.31 11.34 18.25
C ARG A 163 -2.68 12.03 17.04
N TYR A 164 -2.28 11.26 16.03
CA TYR A 164 -1.61 11.75 14.83
C TYR A 164 -2.43 11.57 13.55
N GLN A 165 -3.75 11.35 13.65
CA GLN A 165 -4.60 11.14 12.47
C GLN A 165 -4.62 12.32 11.49
N ASP A 166 -4.35 13.52 12.02
CA ASP A 166 -4.31 14.80 11.29
C ASP A 166 -2.90 15.34 11.10
N SER A 167 -1.88 14.60 11.55
CA SER A 167 -0.48 14.98 11.41
C SER A 167 0.12 14.22 10.23
N TYR A 168 0.74 14.97 9.32
CA TYR A 168 1.39 14.45 8.13
C TYR A 168 2.83 14.95 8.11
N LEU A 169 3.77 14.00 8.10
CA LEU A 169 5.19 14.31 8.11
C LEU A 169 5.61 14.95 6.79
N GLN A 170 6.26 16.10 6.88
CA GLN A 170 6.72 16.91 5.75
C GLN A 170 8.23 17.13 5.82
N LEU A 171 8.84 17.33 4.64
CA LEU A 171 10.21 17.82 4.53
C LEU A 171 10.19 19.35 4.69
N MET A 172 10.89 19.86 5.70
CA MET A 172 10.81 21.28 6.07
C MET A 172 11.84 22.13 5.33
N GLY A 173 11.40 23.24 4.74
CA GLY A 173 12.26 24.22 4.08
C GLY A 173 12.64 23.86 2.63
N LYS A 174 13.46 24.70 2.00
CA LYS A 174 14.01 24.45 0.66
C LYS A 174 15.19 23.48 0.75
N ILE A 175 14.90 22.22 0.96
CA ILE A 175 15.93 21.19 1.05
C ILE A 175 16.23 20.70 -0.36
N ALA A 176 17.48 20.87 -0.79
CA ALA A 176 17.98 20.19 -1.96
C ALA A 176 18.47 18.81 -1.51
N LEU A 177 17.63 17.78 -1.65
CA LEU A 177 18.12 16.42 -1.47
C LEU A 177 19.14 16.10 -2.58
N PRO A 178 20.22 15.36 -2.29
CA PRO A 178 21.13 14.92 -3.33
C PRO A 178 20.51 13.79 -4.15
N ASP A 179 20.86 13.72 -5.43
CA ASP A 179 20.42 12.63 -6.29
C ASP A 179 21.03 11.29 -5.85
N VAL A 180 20.18 10.28 -5.70
CA VAL A 180 20.56 8.93 -5.30
C VAL A 180 20.34 7.96 -6.46
N LYS A 181 21.44 7.57 -7.11
CA LYS A 181 21.40 6.72 -8.32
C LYS A 181 21.30 5.22 -8.03
N CYS A 182 21.58 4.80 -6.81
CA CYS A 182 21.65 3.38 -6.47
C CYS A 182 20.29 2.75 -6.17
N ILE A 183 19.22 3.53 -6.02
CA ILE A 183 17.87 3.04 -5.68
C ILE A 183 17.03 2.88 -6.95
N THR A 184 16.39 1.73 -7.10
CA THR A 184 15.49 1.42 -8.22
C THR A 184 14.04 1.19 -7.79
N SER A 185 13.80 0.95 -6.50
CA SER A 185 12.46 0.74 -5.95
C SER A 185 12.31 1.49 -4.62
N LEU A 186 11.22 2.22 -4.47
CA LEU A 186 10.88 2.96 -3.25
C LEU A 186 9.56 2.43 -2.69
N ASP A 187 9.55 2.08 -1.41
CA ASP A 187 8.37 1.64 -0.68
C ASP A 187 8.16 2.53 0.56
N VAL A 188 7.11 3.34 0.57
CA VAL A 188 6.77 4.25 1.66
C VAL A 188 5.57 3.69 2.43
N MET A 189 5.82 3.26 3.66
CA MET A 189 4.78 2.71 4.54
C MET A 189 4.26 3.78 5.49
N GLY A 190 3.14 4.40 5.14
CA GLY A 190 2.33 5.22 6.04
C GLY A 190 1.14 4.47 6.59
N CYS A 191 0.44 5.13 7.52
CA CYS A 191 -0.88 4.76 8.04
C CYS A 191 -0.90 3.47 8.88
N GLU A 192 -2.08 3.10 9.43
CA GLU A 192 -2.35 1.99 10.38
C GLU A 192 -1.30 1.78 11.49
N ASN A 193 -0.16 1.19 11.11
CA ASN A 193 0.97 0.80 11.93
C ASN A 193 2.13 1.79 11.96
N PHE A 194 2.05 2.87 11.18
CA PHE A 194 3.11 3.86 11.00
C PHE A 194 2.54 5.28 10.98
N ARG A 195 3.42 6.28 11.11
CA ARG A 195 2.99 7.68 11.01
C ARG A 195 2.61 8.04 9.57
N ASN A 196 1.68 8.97 9.42
CA ASN A 196 1.30 9.46 8.10
C ASN A 196 2.45 10.30 7.52
N ILE A 197 2.79 10.03 6.27
CA ILE A 197 3.76 10.81 5.49
C ILE A 197 2.98 11.61 4.45
N ALA A 198 3.31 12.89 4.30
CA ALA A 198 2.64 13.75 3.34
C ALA A 198 2.98 13.31 1.89
N PRO A 199 2.01 13.26 0.96
CA PRO A 199 2.27 12.93 -0.45
C PRO A 199 3.34 13.81 -1.10
N GLU A 200 3.45 15.06 -0.67
CA GLU A 200 4.44 16.04 -1.14
C GLU A 200 5.86 15.60 -0.75
N ALA A 201 6.05 15.09 0.47
CA ALA A 201 7.34 14.56 0.92
C ALA A 201 7.75 13.30 0.14
N VAL A 202 6.80 12.43 -0.21
CA VAL A 202 7.06 11.26 -1.07
C VAL A 202 7.49 11.72 -2.46
N SER A 203 6.80 12.70 -3.01
CA SER A 203 7.08 13.21 -4.35
C SER A 203 8.44 13.88 -4.43
N GLU A 204 8.82 14.65 -3.40
CA GLU A 204 10.16 15.25 -3.29
C GLU A 204 11.27 14.19 -3.27
N MET A 205 11.09 13.10 -2.50
CA MET A 205 12.03 11.98 -2.51
C MET A 205 12.14 11.32 -3.88
N VAL A 206 11.02 11.13 -4.59
CA VAL A 206 10.97 10.48 -5.92
C VAL A 206 11.75 11.26 -6.98
N VAL A 207 11.68 12.59 -6.96
CA VAL A 207 12.41 13.45 -7.92
C VAL A 207 13.93 13.24 -7.84
N HIS A 208 14.45 12.94 -6.65
CA HIS A 208 15.88 12.71 -6.41
C HIS A 208 16.34 11.25 -6.58
N LEU A 209 15.51 10.40 -7.20
CA LEU A 209 15.81 9.00 -7.48
C LEU A 209 15.80 8.78 -9.00
N PRO A 210 16.82 9.25 -9.76
CA PRO A 210 16.79 9.31 -11.22
C PRO A 210 16.69 7.95 -11.93
N ARG A 211 16.92 6.84 -11.23
CA ARG A 211 16.81 5.46 -11.75
C ARG A 211 15.63 4.68 -11.17
N LEU A 212 14.72 5.36 -10.50
CA LEU A 212 13.57 4.74 -9.88
C LEU A 212 12.67 4.10 -10.95
N GLN A 213 12.37 2.82 -10.77
CA GLN A 213 11.50 2.03 -11.65
C GLN A 213 10.17 1.71 -10.99
N THR A 214 10.16 1.60 -9.65
CA THR A 214 8.97 1.22 -8.88
C THR A 214 8.75 2.18 -7.72
N VAL A 215 7.51 2.64 -7.56
CA VAL A 215 7.02 3.36 -6.38
C VAL A 215 5.86 2.58 -5.78
N THR A 216 5.97 2.25 -4.50
CA THR A 216 4.85 1.80 -3.66
C THR A 216 4.68 2.80 -2.52
N ALA A 217 3.46 3.29 -2.29
CA ALA A 217 3.19 4.18 -1.16
C ALA A 217 1.79 3.92 -0.57
N THR A 218 1.74 3.81 0.76
CA THR A 218 0.50 3.82 1.55
C THR A 218 0.37 5.16 2.23
N LEU A 219 -0.65 5.93 1.86
CA LEU A 219 -0.89 7.32 2.26
C LEU A 219 -2.30 7.47 2.84
N ARG A 220 -2.57 8.59 3.52
CA ARG A 220 -3.89 8.93 4.05
C ARG A 220 -4.38 10.23 3.44
N ASP A 221 -5.68 10.32 3.18
CA ASP A 221 -6.26 11.55 2.65
C ASP A 221 -6.41 12.63 3.73
N LYS A 222 -6.00 13.87 3.42
CA LYS A 222 -6.21 15.02 4.32
C LYS A 222 -7.69 15.44 4.19
N ALA A 223 -8.38 15.71 5.31
CA ALA A 223 -9.78 16.14 5.20
C ALA A 223 -9.89 17.50 4.50
N ARG A 224 -10.86 17.60 3.60
CA ARG A 224 -11.36 18.86 3.05
C ARG A 224 -12.16 19.57 4.14
N ASN A 225 -11.57 20.58 4.81
CA ASN A 225 -12.37 21.48 5.64
C ASN A 225 -13.15 22.41 4.72
N GLY A 226 -14.48 22.40 4.81
CA GLY A 226 -15.45 22.96 3.85
C GLY A 226 -15.46 24.47 3.63
N THR A 227 -14.34 25.17 3.81
CA THR A 227 -14.22 26.61 3.53
C THR A 227 -12.92 26.96 2.81
N GLU A 228 -11.91 26.10 2.88
CA GLU A 228 -10.73 26.20 2.05
C GLU A 228 -10.85 25.15 0.96
N MET A 229 -11.14 25.60 -0.26
CA MET A 229 -10.99 24.81 -1.49
C MET A 229 -9.48 24.56 -1.79
N GLY A 230 -8.70 24.28 -0.74
CA GLY A 230 -7.31 23.89 -0.82
C GLY A 230 -7.25 22.39 -1.07
N ASP A 231 -7.27 22.02 -2.34
CA ASP A 231 -6.97 20.68 -2.81
C ASP A 231 -5.61 20.27 -2.18
N SER A 232 -5.59 19.41 -1.14
CA SER A 232 -4.32 18.94 -0.55
C SER A 232 -3.47 18.14 -1.54
N LEU A 233 -4.03 17.84 -2.71
CA LEU A 233 -3.33 17.26 -3.85
C LEU A 233 -3.21 18.24 -5.03
N GLY A 234 -3.56 19.52 -4.86
CA GLY A 234 -3.55 20.53 -5.92
C GLY A 234 -2.17 20.73 -6.56
N ASP A 235 -1.11 20.41 -5.80
CA ASP A 235 0.28 20.44 -6.29
C ASP A 235 0.83 19.06 -6.67
N PHE A 236 0.13 17.94 -6.39
CA PHE A 236 0.55 16.62 -6.88
C PHE A 236 0.74 16.59 -8.41
N PRO A 237 -0.15 17.19 -9.24
CA PRO A 237 0.12 17.33 -10.68
C PRO A 237 1.41 18.06 -11.01
N ARG A 238 1.74 19.12 -10.25
CA ARG A 238 2.97 19.91 -10.48
C ARG A 238 4.22 19.12 -10.13
N VAL A 239 4.19 18.32 -9.06
CA VAL A 239 5.36 17.54 -8.62
C VAL A 239 5.49 16.25 -9.42
N ALA A 240 4.38 15.59 -9.77
CA ALA A 240 4.34 14.41 -10.63
C ALA A 240 4.98 14.62 -12.01
N ALA A 241 4.86 15.83 -12.58
CA ALA A 241 5.49 16.19 -13.84
C ALA A 241 7.03 16.07 -13.83
N HIS A 242 7.64 16.08 -12.65
CA HIS A 242 9.09 16.00 -12.47
C HIS A 242 9.57 14.61 -12.06
N TRP A 243 8.68 13.61 -12.02
CA TRP A 243 9.05 12.25 -11.68
C TRP A 243 9.96 11.64 -12.77
N PRO A 244 10.88 10.74 -12.38
CA PRO A 244 11.88 10.22 -13.29
C PRO A 244 11.22 9.42 -14.42
N SER A 245 11.68 9.65 -15.66
CA SER A 245 11.19 8.93 -16.85
C SER A 245 11.54 7.43 -16.84
N SER A 246 12.39 6.98 -15.91
CA SER A 246 12.68 5.56 -15.69
C SER A 246 11.55 4.80 -14.99
N LEU A 247 10.56 5.52 -14.43
CA LEU A 247 9.47 4.91 -13.66
C LEU A 247 8.58 4.05 -14.56
N ARG A 248 8.30 2.82 -14.11
CA ARG A 248 7.51 1.82 -14.82
C ARG A 248 6.34 1.30 -14.00
N HIS A 249 6.48 1.25 -12.69
CA HIS A 249 5.51 0.62 -11.81
C HIS A 249 5.08 1.58 -10.70
N LEU A 250 3.77 1.79 -10.57
CA LEU A 250 3.18 2.64 -9.54
C LEU A 250 2.12 1.86 -8.76
N ARG A 251 2.30 1.79 -7.43
CA ARG A 251 1.30 1.32 -6.49
C ARG A 251 1.01 2.40 -5.46
N LEU A 252 -0.22 2.89 -5.41
CA LEU A 252 -0.67 3.88 -4.44
C LEU A 252 -1.87 3.33 -3.69
N ARG A 253 -1.79 3.30 -2.36
CA ARG A 253 -2.92 3.02 -1.48
C ARG A 253 -3.27 4.27 -0.68
N TYR A 254 -4.52 4.72 -0.75
CA TYR A 254 -5.01 5.87 0.00
C TYR A 254 -6.02 5.46 1.05
N GLU A 255 -5.61 5.34 2.30
CA GLU A 255 -6.55 5.02 3.37
C GLU A 255 -7.56 6.16 3.56
N PRO A 256 -8.87 5.85 3.57
CA PRO A 256 -9.89 6.83 3.84
C PRO A 256 -9.76 7.32 5.29
N ARG A 257 -10.06 8.61 5.50
CA ARG A 257 -10.11 9.16 6.85
C ARG A 257 -11.31 8.59 7.61
N GLN A 258 -11.07 7.88 8.70
CA GLN A 258 -12.11 7.54 9.68
C GLN A 258 -12.06 8.56 10.82
N ARG A 259 -13.01 9.52 10.85
CA ARG A 259 -13.24 10.33 12.07
C ARG A 259 -14.11 9.51 13.02
N TYR A 260 -13.65 9.36 14.26
CA TYR A 260 -14.40 8.66 15.30
C TYR A 260 -15.60 9.51 15.72
N GLY A 261 -16.82 8.99 15.60
CA GLY A 261 -18.05 9.63 16.08
C GLY A 261 -18.70 10.68 15.16
N GLU A 262 -18.18 10.91 13.96
CA GLU A 262 -18.88 11.72 12.94
C GLU A 262 -19.61 10.78 11.96
N ASP A 263 -20.91 11.04 11.74
CA ASP A 263 -21.67 10.39 10.69
C ASP A 263 -20.96 10.60 9.34
N TYR A 264 -20.63 9.49 8.70
CA TYR A 264 -19.99 9.52 7.38
C TYR A 264 -20.96 10.15 6.39
N SER A 265 -20.70 11.39 5.97
CA SER A 265 -21.32 11.92 4.76
C SER A 265 -20.51 11.35 3.58
N PRO A 266 -21.08 10.51 2.70
CA PRO A 266 -20.46 10.19 1.42
C PRO A 266 -20.43 11.48 0.62
N HIS A 267 -19.39 12.30 0.85
CA HIS A 267 -19.19 13.52 0.12
C HIS A 267 -19.10 13.17 -1.36
N SER A 268 -19.74 14.01 -2.17
CA SER A 268 -19.95 13.82 -3.60
C SER A 268 -18.69 13.33 -4.31
N PRO A 269 -18.83 12.44 -5.33
CA PRO A 269 -17.71 12.08 -6.18
C PRO A 269 -17.05 13.37 -6.61
N PRO A 270 -15.75 13.52 -6.35
CA PRO A 270 -15.16 14.82 -6.50
C PRO A 270 -15.22 15.19 -7.98
N GLY A 271 -15.57 16.45 -8.27
CA GLY A 271 -15.59 16.99 -9.62
C GLY A 271 -14.24 16.78 -10.33
N PRO A 272 -14.11 17.11 -11.63
CA PRO A 272 -12.90 16.84 -12.41
C PRO A 272 -11.66 17.38 -11.70
N ASN A 273 -10.97 16.50 -10.97
CA ASN A 273 -9.94 16.87 -10.01
C ASN A 273 -8.61 16.92 -10.74
N SER A 274 -7.80 17.92 -10.38
CA SER A 274 -6.37 18.00 -10.66
C SER A 274 -5.66 16.63 -10.53
N ARG A 275 -6.04 15.82 -9.54
CA ARG A 275 -5.55 14.45 -9.27
C ARG A 275 -5.78 13.45 -10.41
N SER A 276 -7.00 13.37 -10.95
CA SER A 276 -7.30 12.43 -12.05
C SER A 276 -6.50 12.80 -13.30
N LEU A 277 -6.32 14.11 -13.54
CA LEU A 277 -5.51 14.62 -14.64
C LEU A 277 -4.00 14.34 -14.44
N ALA A 278 -3.49 14.50 -13.22
CA ALA A 278 -2.10 14.15 -12.88
C ALA A 278 -1.85 12.66 -13.12
N LEU A 279 -2.70 11.80 -12.56
CA LEU A 279 -2.62 10.36 -12.76
C LEU A 279 -2.77 9.99 -14.23
N HIS A 280 -3.66 10.66 -14.98
CA HIS A 280 -3.80 10.46 -16.41
C HIS A 280 -2.48 10.66 -17.15
N GLN A 281 -1.80 11.79 -16.93
CA GLN A 281 -0.52 12.09 -17.57
C GLN A 281 0.56 11.08 -17.16
N MET A 282 0.66 10.76 -15.86
CA MET A 282 1.65 9.82 -15.35
C MET A 282 1.44 8.41 -15.89
N THR A 283 0.20 7.92 -15.92
CA THR A 283 -0.08 6.52 -16.32
C THR A 283 0.34 6.23 -17.76
N GLN A 284 0.38 7.24 -18.64
CA GLN A 284 0.77 7.08 -20.05
C GLN A 284 2.21 6.58 -20.23
N GLN A 285 3.14 6.88 -19.31
CA GLN A 285 4.52 6.38 -19.39
C GLN A 285 4.73 5.04 -18.67
N LEU A 286 3.77 4.57 -17.87
CA LEU A 286 3.95 3.42 -16.98
C LEU A 286 3.65 2.08 -17.66
N GLU A 287 4.23 1.01 -17.12
CA GLU A 287 3.97 -0.38 -17.47
C GLU A 287 2.90 -1.02 -16.58
N SER A 288 2.86 -0.66 -15.28
CA SER A 288 1.82 -1.15 -14.38
C SER A 288 1.37 -0.12 -13.36
N VAL A 289 0.06 -0.06 -13.14
CA VAL A 289 -0.57 0.86 -12.18
C VAL A 289 -1.52 0.10 -11.27
N ASP A 290 -1.41 0.32 -9.97
CA ASP A 290 -2.24 -0.26 -8.91
C ASP A 290 -2.69 0.87 -7.98
N LEU A 291 -3.97 1.22 -8.05
CA LEU A 291 -4.58 2.28 -7.23
C LEU A 291 -5.58 1.63 -6.27
N THR A 292 -5.22 1.54 -5.00
CA THR A 292 -6.05 0.95 -3.96
C THR A 292 -6.64 2.04 -3.05
N GLU A 293 -7.90 1.88 -2.65
CA GLU A 293 -8.68 2.82 -1.83
C GLU A 293 -8.68 4.26 -2.41
N THR A 294 -8.52 4.38 -3.73
CA THR A 294 -8.49 5.68 -4.43
C THR A 294 -9.75 5.83 -5.28
N THR A 295 -10.54 6.87 -5.03
CA THR A 295 -11.63 7.26 -5.95
C THR A 295 -11.06 7.85 -7.22
N ILE A 296 -11.50 7.31 -8.37
CA ILE A 296 -11.14 7.80 -9.70
C ILE A 296 -12.39 8.21 -10.47
N GLY A 297 -12.26 9.23 -11.31
CA GLY A 297 -13.28 9.62 -12.26
C GLY A 297 -12.95 9.16 -13.69
N PRO A 298 -13.89 9.28 -14.64
CA PRO A 298 -13.64 9.01 -16.06
C PRO A 298 -12.48 9.85 -16.63
N ASP A 299 -12.19 11.00 -16.03
CA ASP A 299 -11.07 11.89 -16.41
C ASP A 299 -9.69 11.23 -16.32
N LEU A 300 -9.54 10.17 -15.52
CA LEU A 300 -8.31 9.37 -15.51
C LEU A 300 -8.02 8.77 -16.90
N PHE A 301 -9.06 8.39 -17.63
CA PHE A 301 -8.98 7.76 -18.94
C PHE A 301 -9.16 8.76 -20.06
N TRP A 302 -10.03 9.75 -19.87
CA TRP A 302 -10.39 10.70 -20.91
C TRP A 302 -10.74 12.06 -20.28
N SER A 303 -9.73 12.91 -20.09
CA SER A 303 -9.96 14.27 -19.58
C SER A 303 -10.72 15.11 -20.61
N VAL A 304 -11.74 15.83 -20.16
CA VAL A 304 -12.53 16.77 -20.97
C VAL A 304 -11.69 17.93 -21.50
N ASP A 305 -10.57 18.27 -20.82
CA ASP A 305 -9.74 19.45 -21.08
C ASP A 305 -8.47 19.15 -21.92
N ALA A 306 -8.25 17.90 -22.34
CA ALA A 306 -7.06 17.51 -23.08
C ALA A 306 -7.09 17.92 -24.57
N ASN A 307 -7.16 19.23 -24.87
CA ASN A 307 -6.83 19.89 -26.17
C ASN A 307 -6.96 19.07 -27.48
N ASN A 308 -7.99 18.24 -27.64
CA ASN A 308 -8.14 17.27 -28.75
C ASN A 308 -6.98 16.27 -28.94
N ILE A 309 -6.08 16.09 -27.96
CA ILE A 309 -5.00 15.10 -28.05
C ILE A 309 -5.55 13.74 -27.61
N THR A 310 -5.52 12.77 -28.52
CA THR A 310 -5.93 11.40 -28.20
C THR A 310 -4.91 10.79 -27.24
N PRO A 311 -5.32 10.32 -26.05
CA PRO A 311 -4.38 9.77 -25.08
C PRO A 311 -3.82 8.43 -25.57
N PHE A 312 -2.58 8.12 -25.19
CA PHE A 312 -1.89 6.93 -25.65
C PHE A 312 -1.01 6.34 -24.55
N TRP A 313 -1.14 5.05 -24.30
CA TRP A 313 -0.36 4.31 -23.28
C TRP A 313 0.51 3.25 -23.97
N PRO A 314 1.67 3.65 -24.53
CA PRO A 314 2.52 2.73 -25.30
C PRO A 314 2.96 1.49 -24.52
N ASN A 315 3.12 1.63 -23.20
CA ASN A 315 3.78 0.63 -22.37
C ASN A 315 2.87 -0.03 -21.34
N LEU A 316 1.65 0.46 -21.13
CA LEU A 316 0.79 -0.02 -20.04
C LEU A 316 0.32 -1.45 -20.30
N ILE A 317 0.74 -2.36 -19.42
CA ILE A 317 0.44 -3.79 -19.45
C ILE A 317 -0.70 -4.11 -18.47
N LYS A 318 -0.70 -3.45 -17.31
CA LYS A 318 -1.64 -3.76 -16.23
C LYS A 318 -2.16 -2.52 -15.53
N LEU A 319 -3.47 -2.45 -15.35
CA LEU A 319 -4.14 -1.44 -14.55
C LEU A 319 -5.09 -2.10 -13.56
N THR A 320 -4.89 -1.86 -12.27
CA THR A 320 -5.76 -2.31 -11.20
C THR A 320 -6.24 -1.09 -10.41
N ILE A 321 -7.56 -0.99 -10.25
CA ILE A 321 -8.20 0.05 -9.43
C ILE A 321 -9.10 -0.64 -8.43
N MET A 322 -8.84 -0.46 -7.15
CA MET A 322 -9.64 -1.02 -6.08
C MET A 322 -10.13 0.10 -5.18
N TYR A 323 -11.43 0.12 -4.89
CA TYR A 323 -12.03 1.02 -3.93
C TYR A 323 -12.99 0.22 -3.05
N SER A 324 -12.60 -0.02 -1.80
CA SER A 324 -13.46 -0.59 -0.79
C SER A 324 -13.60 0.43 0.33
N ASN A 325 -14.75 1.09 0.41
CA ASN A 325 -15.04 1.91 1.58
C ASN A 325 -15.60 0.97 2.65
N ASN A 326 -14.72 0.31 3.41
CA ASN A 326 -15.13 -0.54 4.53
C ASN A 326 -15.24 0.30 5.81
N SER A 327 -16.29 1.09 5.92
CA SER A 327 -16.65 1.78 7.17
C SER A 327 -17.51 0.88 8.05
N ALA A 328 -16.97 -0.25 8.51
CA ALA A 328 -17.63 -1.06 9.53
C ALA A 328 -17.09 -0.68 10.92
N SER A 329 -17.44 0.50 11.42
CA SER A 329 -17.54 0.69 12.88
C SER A 329 -18.88 0.09 13.31
N ARG A 330 -18.81 -1.08 13.94
CA ARG A 330 -19.96 -1.92 14.29
C ARG A 330 -20.88 -1.37 15.39
N ASP A 331 -20.77 -0.09 15.77
CA ASP A 331 -21.36 0.40 17.03
C ASP A 331 -22.41 1.51 16.96
N HIS A 332 -22.73 2.08 15.79
CA HIS A 332 -23.85 3.04 15.73
C HIS A 332 -24.76 2.77 14.52
N SER A 333 -25.94 2.23 14.80
CA SER A 333 -27.07 2.20 13.87
C SER A 333 -27.61 3.62 13.69
N ALA A 334 -27.00 4.39 12.80
CA ALA A 334 -27.67 5.54 12.22
C ALA A 334 -28.26 5.08 10.88
N ASP A 335 -29.60 5.10 10.79
CA ASP A 335 -30.35 4.89 9.55
C ASP A 335 -29.90 5.94 8.52
N LEU A 336 -28.90 5.60 7.71
CA LEU A 336 -28.61 6.32 6.48
C LEU A 336 -29.83 6.11 5.57
N THR A 337 -30.56 7.18 5.29
CA THR A 337 -31.72 7.11 4.39
C THR A 337 -31.31 6.60 3.01
N ASP A 338 -32.16 5.78 2.39
CA ASP A 338 -32.02 5.26 1.01
C ASP A 338 -31.65 6.34 -0.03
N GLU A 339 -31.97 7.61 0.24
CA GLU A 339 -31.65 8.76 -0.61
C GLU A 339 -30.20 9.23 -0.49
N GLN A 340 -29.62 9.20 0.72
CA GLN A 340 -28.21 9.53 0.96
C GLN A 340 -27.28 8.44 0.41
N LEU A 341 -27.73 7.18 0.46
CA LEU A 341 -27.08 6.01 -0.14
C LEU A 341 -27.02 6.08 -1.67
N ARG A 342 -28.04 6.66 -2.32
CA ARG A 342 -28.10 6.87 -3.79
C ARG A 342 -27.09 7.88 -4.34
N THR A 343 -26.38 8.61 -3.48
CA THR A 343 -25.56 9.77 -3.90
C THR A 343 -24.09 9.41 -4.15
N ALA A 344 -23.62 8.24 -3.68
CA ALA A 344 -22.18 7.95 -3.61
C ALA A 344 -21.51 7.51 -4.94
N LEU A 345 -22.26 6.98 -5.91
CA LEU A 345 -21.86 6.76 -7.31
C LEU A 345 -23.14 6.33 -8.04
N LYS A 346 -23.70 7.19 -8.90
CA LYS A 346 -24.91 6.83 -9.64
C LYS A 346 -24.53 5.74 -10.64
N GLY A 347 -25.43 4.79 -10.94
CA GLY A 347 -25.17 3.79 -11.99
C GLY A 347 -24.72 4.42 -13.31
N LYS A 348 -25.17 5.64 -13.61
CA LYS A 348 -24.68 6.44 -14.75
C LYS A 348 -23.17 6.72 -14.69
N ASP A 349 -22.62 7.01 -13.52
CA ASP A 349 -21.20 7.36 -13.33
C ASP A 349 -20.30 6.13 -13.53
N LEU A 350 -20.75 4.94 -13.09
CA LEU A 350 -20.05 3.67 -13.31
C LEU A 350 -20.08 3.24 -14.79
N ASP A 351 -21.19 3.48 -15.49
CA ASP A 351 -21.27 3.24 -16.94
C ASP A 351 -20.36 4.21 -17.71
N GLU A 352 -20.35 5.49 -17.32
CA GLU A 352 -19.44 6.50 -17.90
C GLU A 352 -17.97 6.16 -17.66
N LEU A 353 -17.61 5.68 -16.46
CA LEU A 353 -16.27 5.18 -16.15
C LEU A 353 -15.90 3.97 -17.01
N SER A 354 -16.81 2.99 -17.12
CA SER A 354 -16.63 1.78 -17.95
C SER A 354 -16.43 2.15 -19.43
N LEU A 355 -17.20 3.12 -19.93
CA LEU A 355 -17.11 3.67 -21.28
C LEU A 355 -15.79 4.41 -21.53
N ALA A 356 -15.33 5.20 -20.56
CA ALA A 356 -14.07 5.93 -20.65
C ALA A 356 -12.88 4.95 -20.65
N ALA A 357 -12.91 3.96 -19.75
CA ALA A 357 -11.90 2.91 -19.66
C ALA A 357 -11.81 2.07 -20.95
N GLY A 358 -12.95 1.64 -21.51
CA GLY A 358 -12.98 0.89 -22.76
C GLY A 358 -12.48 1.70 -23.95
N ARG A 359 -12.73 3.02 -23.98
CA ARG A 359 -12.19 3.91 -25.01
C ARG A 359 -10.67 4.05 -24.87
N ALA A 360 -10.18 4.27 -23.66
CA ALA A 360 -8.76 4.36 -23.39
C ALA A 360 -8.04 3.06 -23.74
N ALA A 361 -8.60 1.89 -23.40
CA ALA A 361 -8.04 0.57 -23.70
C ALA A 361 -7.76 0.36 -25.19
N GLN A 362 -8.52 0.99 -26.10
CA GLN A 362 -8.24 0.94 -27.55
C GLN A 362 -6.92 1.61 -27.97
N TYR A 363 -6.31 2.39 -27.07
CA TYR A 363 -5.04 3.11 -27.21
C TYR A 363 -3.97 2.58 -26.23
N MET A 364 -4.15 1.36 -25.70
CA MET A 364 -3.21 0.66 -24.83
C MET A 364 -2.71 -0.62 -25.51
N PRO A 365 -1.83 -0.53 -26.53
CA PRO A 365 -1.49 -1.67 -27.40
C PRO A 365 -0.86 -2.87 -26.68
N ARG A 366 -0.33 -2.68 -25.47
CA ARG A 366 0.32 -3.72 -24.66
C ARG A 366 -0.53 -4.19 -23.48
N LEU A 367 -1.77 -3.71 -23.35
CA LEU A 367 -2.64 -4.04 -22.22
C LEU A 367 -2.93 -5.54 -22.19
N GLN A 368 -2.56 -6.19 -21.08
CA GLN A 368 -2.85 -7.59 -20.81
C GLN A 368 -4.05 -7.74 -19.88
N SER A 369 -4.19 -6.86 -18.88
CA SER A 369 -5.29 -6.94 -17.92
C SER A 369 -5.70 -5.55 -17.39
N MET A 370 -7.01 -5.34 -17.27
CA MET A 370 -7.57 -4.20 -16.54
C MET A 370 -8.59 -4.71 -15.51
N GLU A 371 -8.46 -4.28 -14.27
CA GLU A 371 -9.27 -4.75 -13.13
C GLU A 371 -9.82 -3.53 -12.38
N MET A 372 -11.12 -3.52 -12.13
CA MET A 372 -11.79 -2.51 -11.29
C MET A 372 -12.70 -3.20 -10.29
N ASP A 373 -12.41 -3.02 -9.00
CA ASP A 373 -13.21 -3.54 -7.89
C ASP A 373 -13.71 -2.35 -7.06
N ILE A 374 -15.01 -2.08 -7.11
CA ILE A 374 -15.65 -0.97 -6.42
C ILE A 374 -16.73 -1.54 -5.51
N SER A 375 -16.44 -1.54 -4.21
CA SER A 375 -17.32 -2.02 -3.14
C SER A 375 -17.84 -0.84 -2.31
N LEU A 376 -19.16 -0.70 -2.22
CA LEU A 376 -19.82 0.34 -1.43
C LEU A 376 -20.24 -0.20 -0.04
N PRO A 377 -19.97 0.49 1.08
CA PRO A 377 -20.14 -0.03 2.45
C PRO A 377 -21.58 -0.25 2.85
N SER A 378 -22.44 0.60 2.32
CA SER A 378 -23.71 0.93 2.93
C SER A 378 -24.87 0.10 2.35
N VAL A 379 -24.57 -0.72 1.36
CA VAL A 379 -25.46 -1.73 0.80
C VAL A 379 -24.62 -2.99 0.62
N PRO A 380 -24.79 -4.04 1.45
CA PRO A 380 -24.02 -5.30 1.37
C PRO A 380 -24.12 -5.99 -0.01
N THR A 381 -25.07 -5.53 -0.82
CA THR A 381 -25.41 -6.00 -2.16
C THR A 381 -25.16 -4.92 -3.23
N ALA A 382 -24.20 -4.00 -3.06
CA ALA A 382 -23.79 -3.06 -4.12
C ALA A 382 -22.32 -3.22 -4.46
N HIS A 383 -22.00 -4.25 -5.25
CA HIS A 383 -20.65 -4.53 -5.73
C HIS A 383 -20.60 -4.34 -7.24
N TYR A 384 -19.60 -3.56 -7.69
CA TYR A 384 -19.23 -3.48 -9.09
C TYR A 384 -17.83 -4.07 -9.22
N TYR A 385 -17.74 -5.21 -9.89
CA TYR A 385 -16.49 -5.81 -10.27
C TYR A 385 -16.40 -5.88 -11.80
N PHE A 386 -15.26 -5.47 -12.31
CA PHE A 386 -14.93 -5.49 -13.73
C PHE A 386 -13.54 -6.08 -13.93
N ILE A 387 -13.43 -7.00 -14.88
CA ILE A 387 -12.15 -7.51 -15.32
C ILE A 387 -12.12 -7.66 -16.84
N TYR A 388 -11.02 -7.22 -17.43
CA TYR A 388 -10.66 -7.47 -18.81
C TYR A 388 -9.35 -8.27 -18.86
N ILE A 389 -9.36 -9.36 -19.63
CA ILE A 389 -8.20 -10.21 -19.88
C ILE A 389 -7.96 -10.29 -21.39
N ALA A 390 -6.87 -9.67 -21.85
CA ALA A 390 -6.59 -9.54 -23.28
C ALA A 390 -6.28 -10.86 -23.96
N THR A 391 -5.60 -11.79 -23.28
CA THR A 391 -5.27 -13.11 -23.84
C THR A 391 -6.50 -13.97 -24.13
N LEU A 392 -7.58 -13.76 -23.38
CA LEU A 392 -8.86 -14.46 -23.55
C LEU A 392 -9.85 -13.67 -24.42
N GLY A 393 -9.56 -12.40 -24.70
CA GLY A 393 -10.53 -11.48 -25.29
C GLY A 393 -11.80 -11.34 -24.44
N LYS A 394 -11.70 -11.63 -23.13
CA LYS A 394 -12.82 -11.78 -22.21
C LYS A 394 -12.98 -10.50 -21.40
N VAL A 395 -14.21 -10.01 -21.35
CA VAL A 395 -14.60 -8.86 -20.56
C VAL A 395 -15.75 -9.30 -19.66
N THR A 396 -15.58 -9.20 -18.36
CA THR A 396 -16.54 -9.66 -17.37
C THR A 396 -16.93 -8.51 -16.45
N TRP A 397 -18.23 -8.29 -16.31
CA TRP A 397 -18.81 -7.46 -15.28
C TRP A 397 -19.57 -8.35 -14.31
N ALA A 398 -19.29 -8.24 -13.02
CA ALA A 398 -20.10 -8.83 -11.98
C ALA A 398 -20.71 -7.69 -11.16
N VAL A 399 -22.03 -7.60 -11.23
CA VAL A 399 -22.80 -6.46 -10.71
C VAL A 399 -23.98 -7.00 -9.93
N THR A 400 -24.41 -6.26 -8.92
CA THR A 400 -25.65 -6.56 -8.21
C THR A 400 -26.84 -5.93 -8.92
N SER A 401 -28.04 -6.48 -8.74
CA SER A 401 -29.24 -6.32 -9.59
C SER A 401 -29.69 -4.90 -9.96
N GLN A 402 -29.11 -3.84 -9.38
CA GLN A 402 -29.50 -2.44 -9.61
C GLN A 402 -28.68 -1.71 -10.69
N PHE A 403 -27.54 -2.26 -11.13
CA PHE A 403 -26.72 -1.64 -12.18
C PHE A 403 -26.67 -2.50 -13.44
N SER A 404 -26.90 -1.86 -14.60
CA SER A 404 -26.75 -2.50 -15.91
C SER A 404 -25.72 -1.75 -16.74
N VAL A 405 -24.74 -2.48 -17.25
CA VAL A 405 -23.72 -1.95 -18.16
C VAL A 405 -24.38 -1.66 -19.51
N SER A 406 -24.19 -0.46 -20.05
CA SER A 406 -24.79 -0.09 -21.33
C SER A 406 -24.25 -0.94 -22.48
N LYS A 407 -25.09 -1.18 -23.50
CA LYS A 407 -24.65 -1.81 -24.77
C LYS A 407 -23.48 -1.05 -25.40
N LYS A 408 -23.41 0.26 -25.20
CA LYS A 408 -22.32 1.10 -25.69
C LYS A 408 -20.99 0.75 -25.01
N ALA A 409 -20.99 0.53 -23.70
CA ALA A 409 -19.79 0.10 -22.96
C ALA A 409 -19.33 -1.28 -23.43
N GLN A 410 -20.26 -2.23 -23.55
CA GLN A 410 -19.98 -3.59 -24.05
C GLN A 410 -19.37 -3.57 -25.47
N GLN A 411 -19.95 -2.80 -26.39
CA GLN A 411 -19.43 -2.63 -27.75
C GLN A 411 -18.04 -1.98 -27.76
N THR A 412 -17.82 -0.98 -26.91
CA THR A 412 -16.52 -0.27 -26.81
C THR A 412 -15.41 -1.23 -26.39
N TRP A 413 -15.68 -2.09 -25.41
CA TRP A 413 -14.74 -3.13 -24.97
C TRP A 413 -14.56 -4.24 -26.01
N GLY A 414 -15.62 -4.60 -26.74
CA GLY A 414 -15.51 -5.51 -27.90
C GLY A 414 -14.56 -4.97 -28.99
N VAL A 415 -14.54 -3.66 -29.22
CA VAL A 415 -13.58 -3.02 -30.14
C VAL A 415 -12.15 -3.07 -29.55
N ALA A 416 -11.97 -2.79 -28.27
CA ALA A 416 -10.67 -2.90 -27.61
C ALA A 416 -10.09 -4.32 -27.70
N ALA A 417 -10.89 -5.34 -27.38
CA ALA A 417 -10.48 -6.73 -27.46
C ALA A 417 -10.09 -7.18 -28.88
N LYS A 418 -10.81 -6.69 -29.90
CA LYS A 418 -10.43 -6.89 -31.31
C LYS A 418 -9.09 -6.26 -31.67
N ARG A 419 -8.82 -5.04 -31.18
CA ARG A 419 -7.52 -4.37 -31.37
C ARG A 419 -6.37 -5.13 -30.69
N HIS A 420 -6.65 -5.81 -29.58
CA HIS A 420 -5.68 -6.66 -28.90
C HIS A 420 -5.57 -8.08 -29.48
N GLY A 421 -6.15 -8.34 -30.66
CA GLY A 421 -5.95 -9.58 -31.44
C GLY A 421 -7.05 -10.63 -31.31
N ASN A 422 -8.15 -10.36 -30.60
CA ASN A 422 -9.24 -11.33 -30.44
C ASN A 422 -10.36 -11.10 -31.45
N SER A 423 -10.53 -12.03 -32.40
CA SER A 423 -11.57 -11.95 -33.43
C SER A 423 -13.00 -12.13 -32.89
N LEU A 424 -13.14 -12.87 -31.78
CA LEU A 424 -14.40 -13.21 -31.12
C LEU A 424 -14.35 -12.86 -29.62
N PRO A 425 -14.42 -11.57 -29.26
CA PRO A 425 -14.41 -11.18 -27.85
C PRO A 425 -15.68 -11.66 -27.14
N SER A 426 -15.53 -12.18 -25.92
CA SER A 426 -16.65 -12.55 -25.05
C SER A 426 -16.94 -11.41 -24.08
N VAL A 427 -18.23 -11.10 -23.93
CA VAL A 427 -18.74 -10.12 -22.98
C VAL A 427 -19.70 -10.85 -22.07
N GLU A 428 -19.33 -10.97 -20.80
CA GLU A 428 -20.12 -11.61 -19.74
C GLU A 428 -20.60 -10.53 -18.77
N VAL A 429 -21.90 -10.50 -18.50
CA VAL A 429 -22.49 -9.68 -17.43
C VAL A 429 -23.17 -10.66 -16.47
N CYS A 430 -22.57 -10.84 -15.31
CA CYS A 430 -23.05 -11.70 -14.25
C CYS A 430 -23.84 -10.87 -13.25
N ASP A 431 -25.06 -11.32 -12.94
CA ASP A 431 -25.81 -10.83 -11.80
C ASP A 431 -25.40 -11.63 -10.55
N MET A 432 -24.95 -10.90 -9.53
CA MET A 432 -24.47 -11.48 -8.28
C MET A 432 -25.60 -12.05 -7.42
N ASP A 433 -26.85 -11.62 -7.63
CA ASP A 433 -28.00 -12.06 -6.83
C ASP A 433 -28.53 -13.44 -7.28
N THR A 434 -28.29 -13.84 -8.54
CA THR A 434 -28.78 -15.12 -9.11
C THR A 434 -27.95 -16.34 -8.69
N TYR A 435 -26.80 -16.16 -8.07
CA TYR A 435 -25.97 -17.25 -7.56
C TYR A 435 -26.30 -17.68 -6.11
N SER A 436 -27.28 -17.02 -5.47
CA SER A 436 -27.67 -17.29 -4.07
C SER A 436 -28.60 -18.51 -3.90
N SER A 437 -29.10 -19.14 -4.97
CA SER A 437 -30.19 -20.13 -4.86
C SER A 437 -29.78 -21.61 -5.00
N ASP A 438 -28.58 -21.94 -5.46
CA ASP A 438 -28.18 -23.34 -5.70
C ASP A 438 -26.79 -23.65 -5.11
N SER A 439 -26.66 -23.76 -3.78
CA SER A 439 -25.50 -24.39 -3.12
C SER A 439 -25.64 -24.33 -1.60
N THR A 440 -26.26 -25.34 -0.99
CA THR A 440 -26.34 -25.46 0.47
C THR A 440 -25.09 -26.05 1.13
N ASP A 441 -23.97 -26.25 0.42
CA ASP A 441 -22.86 -27.04 0.99
C ASP A 441 -21.42 -26.62 0.66
N ASP A 442 -21.17 -25.40 0.17
CA ASP A 442 -19.80 -24.88 0.02
C ASP A 442 -19.62 -23.54 0.72
N GLN A 443 -18.68 -23.47 1.68
CA GLN A 443 -18.35 -22.28 2.49
C GLN A 443 -17.70 -21.12 1.70
N GLN A 444 -17.72 -21.15 0.37
CA GLN A 444 -17.22 -20.07 -0.48
C GLN A 444 -18.37 -19.37 -1.19
N SER A 445 -18.49 -18.06 -0.91
CA SER A 445 -19.37 -17.14 -1.64
C SER A 445 -19.22 -17.33 -3.16
N PRO A 446 -20.30 -17.32 -3.94
CA PRO A 446 -20.24 -17.38 -5.40
C PRO A 446 -19.32 -16.32 -6.03
N PHE A 447 -19.16 -15.17 -5.38
CA PHE A 447 -18.16 -14.15 -5.71
C PHE A 447 -16.74 -14.71 -5.71
N ASN A 448 -16.39 -15.48 -4.68
CA ASN A 448 -15.08 -16.09 -4.54
C ASN A 448 -14.86 -17.17 -5.61
N ARG A 449 -15.92 -17.83 -6.08
CA ARG A 449 -15.84 -18.80 -7.19
C ARG A 449 -15.59 -18.11 -8.53
N LEU A 450 -16.29 -17.01 -8.82
CA LEU A 450 -16.07 -16.22 -10.05
C LEU A 450 -14.65 -15.63 -10.07
N MET A 451 -14.24 -15.02 -8.94
CA MET A 451 -12.89 -14.48 -8.74
C MET A 451 -11.82 -15.56 -8.83
N SER A 452 -11.99 -16.69 -8.15
CA SER A 452 -11.02 -17.80 -8.23
C SER A 452 -10.91 -18.29 -9.67
N ARG A 453 -12.03 -18.51 -10.36
CA ARG A 453 -12.03 -18.95 -11.76
C ARG A 453 -11.24 -18.00 -12.66
N ASP A 454 -11.53 -16.71 -12.62
CA ASP A 454 -10.87 -15.74 -13.49
C ASP A 454 -9.39 -15.48 -13.05
N LEU A 455 -9.04 -15.65 -11.77
CA LEU A 455 -7.65 -15.56 -11.27
C LEU A 455 -6.83 -16.83 -11.50
N ASP A 456 -7.45 -18.00 -11.48
CA ASP A 456 -6.88 -19.30 -11.83
C ASP A 456 -6.56 -19.34 -13.33
N GLU A 457 -7.45 -18.80 -14.18
CA GLU A 457 -7.23 -18.58 -15.61
C GLU A 457 -6.02 -17.66 -15.89
N LEU A 458 -5.61 -16.82 -14.92
CA LEU A 458 -4.43 -15.95 -14.98
C LEU A 458 -3.16 -16.56 -14.33
N GLY A 459 -3.25 -17.74 -13.71
CA GLY A 459 -2.13 -18.32 -12.95
C GLY A 459 -1.72 -17.52 -11.69
N LEU A 460 -2.60 -16.67 -11.16
CA LEU A 460 -2.33 -15.75 -10.04
C LEU A 460 -2.86 -16.23 -8.68
N ALA A 461 -3.36 -17.47 -8.64
CA ALA A 461 -4.19 -18.06 -7.57
C ALA A 461 -3.62 -17.97 -6.15
N ALA A 462 -2.30 -18.20 -5.97
CA ALA A 462 -1.75 -18.50 -4.66
C ALA A 462 -1.51 -17.28 -3.74
N GLY A 463 -1.37 -16.06 -4.29
CA GLY A 463 -1.03 -14.86 -3.49
C GLY A 463 -2.21 -13.91 -3.25
N ARG A 464 -3.13 -13.81 -4.22
CA ARG A 464 -4.25 -12.86 -4.18
C ARG A 464 -5.44 -13.39 -3.39
N ALA A 465 -5.74 -14.69 -3.49
CA ALA A 465 -6.75 -15.34 -2.66
C ALA A 465 -6.42 -15.19 -1.17
N THR A 466 -5.14 -15.20 -0.77
CA THR A 466 -4.72 -15.02 0.62
C THR A 466 -4.92 -13.60 1.12
N GLN A 467 -4.62 -12.56 0.30
CA GLN A 467 -4.91 -11.16 0.67
C GLN A 467 -6.42 -10.88 0.79
N TYR A 468 -7.23 -11.51 -0.05
CA TYR A 468 -8.70 -11.39 -0.03
C TYR A 468 -9.33 -12.22 1.12
N MET A 469 -8.84 -13.44 1.37
CA MET A 469 -9.23 -14.27 2.51
C MET A 469 -8.80 -13.65 3.84
N HIS A 470 -7.66 -12.94 3.91
CA HIS A 470 -7.29 -12.18 5.11
C HIS A 470 -8.26 -11.02 5.37
N ARG A 471 -8.74 -10.34 4.31
CA ARG A 471 -9.79 -9.30 4.40
C ARG A 471 -11.15 -9.89 4.84
N LEU A 472 -11.54 -11.06 4.33
CA LEU A 472 -12.80 -11.71 4.72
C LEU A 472 -12.73 -12.35 6.12
N ASN A 473 -11.59 -12.91 6.53
CA ASN A 473 -11.41 -13.40 7.90
C ASN A 473 -11.38 -12.27 8.94
N SER A 474 -10.96 -11.06 8.55
CA SER A 474 -11.15 -9.87 9.40
C SER A 474 -12.61 -9.42 9.51
N MET A 475 -13.52 -9.93 8.68
CA MET A 475 -14.97 -9.69 8.77
C MET A 475 -15.72 -10.72 9.64
N ASN A 476 -15.12 -11.88 9.93
CA ASN A 476 -15.75 -13.00 10.66
C ASN A 476 -15.18 -13.26 12.08
N ILE A 477 -14.86 -12.21 12.83
CA ILE A 477 -14.72 -12.35 14.30
C ILE A 477 -16.04 -11.93 14.95
N VAL A 478 -16.95 -12.90 15.06
CA VAL A 478 -18.01 -12.92 16.09
C VAL A 478 -17.84 -14.22 16.87
N VAL A 479 -17.39 -14.04 18.12
CA VAL A 479 -17.55 -14.91 19.30
C VAL A 479 -17.51 -16.43 19.05
N GLY A 480 -16.29 -16.97 19.06
CA GLY A 480 -16.04 -18.36 19.45
C GLY A 480 -15.33 -18.37 20.80
N VAL A 481 -16.05 -18.73 21.86
CA VAL A 481 -15.47 -19.07 23.17
C VAL A 481 -14.45 -20.20 22.95
N PRO A 482 -13.17 -20.07 23.33
CA PRO A 482 -12.31 -21.24 23.43
C PRO A 482 -12.69 -21.97 24.71
N SER A 483 -13.28 -23.15 24.54
CA SER A 483 -13.37 -24.19 25.56
C SER A 483 -12.01 -24.38 26.24
N ALA A 484 -12.05 -24.44 27.57
CA ALA A 484 -10.90 -24.70 28.42
C ALA A 484 -10.20 -26.01 28.03
N PRO A 485 -8.85 -26.06 28.00
CA PRO A 485 -8.14 -27.31 28.16
C PRO A 485 -8.09 -27.66 29.65
N THR A 486 -8.77 -28.75 29.98
CA THR A 486 -8.62 -29.47 31.25
C THR A 486 -7.17 -29.84 31.52
N SER A 487 -6.80 -29.68 32.79
CA SER A 487 -5.60 -30.14 33.46
C SER A 487 -5.14 -31.56 33.09
N HIS A 488 -3.85 -31.71 32.80
CA HIS A 488 -2.90 -32.53 33.58
C HIS A 488 -1.55 -32.58 32.82
N ASP A 489 -0.53 -31.88 33.34
CA ASP A 489 0.59 -32.58 33.96
C ASP A 489 1.53 -31.62 34.69
N TYR A 490 1.82 -32.03 35.92
CA TYR A 490 2.73 -31.43 36.88
C TYR A 490 4.17 -31.50 36.37
N PHE A 491 4.96 -30.44 36.56
CA PHE A 491 6.22 -30.57 37.30
C PHE A 491 6.56 -29.23 37.99
N SER A 492 6.64 -29.35 39.30
CA SER A 492 7.00 -28.38 40.33
C SER A 492 8.45 -27.90 40.24
N TYR A 493 8.68 -26.61 40.50
CA TYR A 493 9.77 -26.18 41.37
C TYR A 493 9.34 -24.97 42.20
N ASN A 494 9.18 -25.21 43.50
CA ASN A 494 9.06 -24.20 44.54
C ASN A 494 10.41 -23.50 44.74
N ALA A 495 10.39 -22.17 44.86
CA ALA A 495 11.27 -21.44 45.76
C ALA A 495 10.50 -20.25 46.32
N ASN A 496 10.27 -20.35 47.62
CA ASN A 496 9.47 -19.51 48.49
C ASN A 496 10.27 -18.34 49.05
N PHE A 497 9.53 -17.30 49.50
CA PHE A 497 9.85 -16.31 50.55
C PHE A 497 10.95 -15.27 50.20
N ASP A 498 10.86 -13.98 50.51
CA ASP A 498 10.16 -13.29 51.60
C ASP A 498 9.73 -11.85 51.23
N THR A 499 8.55 -11.47 51.73
CA THR A 499 8.17 -10.09 52.03
C THR A 499 8.43 -9.83 53.52
N ALA A 500 9.20 -8.80 53.86
CA ALA A 500 8.92 -7.84 54.95
C ALA A 500 10.11 -6.92 55.19
N SER A 501 9.93 -5.62 54.93
CA SER A 501 10.09 -4.49 55.87
C SER A 501 9.77 -3.19 55.13
#